data_AF-A0A8T1U2A5-F1
#
_entry.id   AF-A0A8T1U2A5-F1
#
_cell.length_a   1.000
_cell.length_b   1.000
_cell.length_c   1.000
_cell.angle_alpha   90.00
_cell.angle_beta   90.00
_cell.angle_gamma   90.00
#
_symmetry.space_group_name_H-M   'P 1'
#
loop_
_entity.id
_entity.type
_entity.pdbx_description
1 polymer ?
#
loop_
_entity_poly.entity_id
_entity_poly.type
_entity_poly.pdbx_seq_one_letter_code
_entity_poly.pdbx_strand_id
1 'polypeptide(L)'
;MVLNKQIAAYFYTSLGQGMFRCNICGSQRKQAGGTGYFNLKAHLDAKHVGYQTSFEGSSGRLLQSYGFVSKEASHLFQWIQWIIMRNMAIHEVEDALTRAMSKLHPVTVKAVKKCLEGLAIKVGHKLEKELGRLFGLMFDRWSHAGVHYVALFAFYEEDGKLHVPLLGLPPLADGSQTADAHIKLFENILNVYDKTKDMVGFLVGDNCNTNQSSLLSEVNTLMVELRQENNYAELKKHTELLPV
;
A
#
# COMPACT_ATOMS: atom_id res chain seq x y z
N MET A 1 6.86 16.67 -20.98
CA MET A 1 8.10 17.45 -20.77
C MET A 1 8.93 17.03 -19.53
N VAL A 2 8.46 16.07 -18.72
CA VAL A 2 9.11 15.63 -17.46
C VAL A 2 10.32 14.70 -17.70
N LEU A 3 10.28 13.86 -18.74
CA LEU A 3 11.30 12.83 -19.01
C LEU A 3 12.70 13.40 -19.33
N ASN A 4 12.79 14.45 -20.16
CA ASN A 4 14.08 15.03 -20.55
C ASN A 4 14.80 15.69 -19.37
N LYS A 5 14.04 16.24 -18.42
CA LYS A 5 14.60 16.80 -17.18
C LYS A 5 15.17 15.69 -16.30
N GLN A 6 14.52 14.53 -16.22
CA GLN A 6 15.00 13.38 -15.44
C GLN A 6 16.26 12.77 -16.06
N ILE A 7 16.26 12.59 -17.39
CA ILE A 7 17.44 12.11 -18.13
C ILE A 7 18.62 13.08 -17.94
N ALA A 8 18.39 14.38 -18.06
CA ALA A 8 19.43 15.37 -17.84
C ALA A 8 19.97 15.33 -16.41
N ALA A 9 19.11 15.22 -15.40
CA ALA A 9 19.55 15.13 -14.00
C ALA A 9 20.36 13.85 -13.71
N TYR A 10 20.06 12.75 -14.40
CA TYR A 10 20.79 11.49 -14.23
C TYR A 10 22.21 11.55 -14.81
N PHE A 11 22.34 12.01 -16.05
CA PHE A 11 23.61 11.95 -16.78
C PHE A 11 24.47 13.19 -16.65
N TYR A 12 24.00 14.25 -15.97
CA TYR A 12 24.72 15.50 -15.87
C TYR A 12 24.81 16.05 -14.46
N THR A 13 25.97 16.61 -14.14
CA THR A 13 26.21 17.45 -12.97
C THR A 13 26.05 18.91 -13.33
N SER A 14 25.21 19.66 -12.61
CA SER A 14 25.11 21.12 -12.78
C SER A 14 26.35 21.82 -12.23
N LEU A 15 26.94 22.72 -13.01
CA LEU A 15 28.07 23.56 -12.63
C LEU A 15 27.64 25.01 -12.30
N GLY A 16 26.33 25.30 -12.30
CA GLY A 16 25.79 26.65 -12.15
C GLY A 16 25.73 27.43 -13.46
N GLN A 17 25.01 28.56 -13.46
CA GLN A 17 24.87 29.47 -14.63
C GLN A 17 24.38 28.77 -15.92
N GLY A 18 23.58 27.70 -15.79
CA GLY A 18 23.10 26.90 -16.91
C GLY A 18 24.15 25.99 -17.55
N MET A 19 25.32 25.79 -16.93
CA MET A 19 26.34 24.86 -17.40
C MET A 19 26.17 23.47 -16.76
N PHE A 20 26.35 22.43 -17.57
CA PHE A 20 26.21 21.04 -17.17
C PHE A 20 27.42 20.22 -17.64
N ARG A 21 27.90 19.29 -16.82
CA ARG A 21 28.97 18.34 -17.16
C ARG A 21 28.39 16.95 -17.32
N CYS A 22 28.62 16.30 -18.45
CA CYS A 22 28.23 14.91 -18.67
C CYS A 22 29.03 13.99 -17.75
N ASN A 23 28.36 13.11 -17.03
CA ASN A 23 28.97 12.15 -16.10
C ASN A 23 29.64 10.97 -16.82
N ILE A 24 29.32 10.72 -18.10
CA ILE A 24 29.91 9.63 -18.89
C ILE A 24 31.22 10.08 -19.56
N CYS A 25 31.22 11.23 -20.26
CA CYS A 25 32.38 11.69 -21.03
C CYS A 25 33.04 12.96 -20.50
N GLY A 26 32.54 13.56 -19.41
CA GLY A 26 33.07 14.80 -18.85
C GLY A 26 32.80 16.07 -19.67
N SER A 27 32.16 15.95 -20.84
CA SER A 27 31.88 17.10 -21.72
C SER A 27 30.99 18.13 -21.03
N GLN A 28 31.38 19.41 -21.11
CA GLN A 28 30.56 20.51 -20.60
C GLN A 28 29.62 21.05 -21.68
N ARG A 29 28.39 21.40 -21.28
CA ARG A 29 27.33 21.89 -22.16
C ARG A 29 26.60 23.03 -21.49
N LYS A 30 26.47 24.15 -22.19
CA LYS A 30 25.61 25.27 -21.78
C LYS A 30 24.18 24.99 -22.19
N GLN A 31 23.25 25.15 -21.27
CA GLN A 31 21.82 25.13 -21.54
C GLN A 31 21.42 26.46 -22.17
N ALA A 32 20.82 26.39 -23.37
CA ALA A 32 20.26 27.57 -24.02
C ALA A 32 18.94 27.96 -23.34
N GLY A 33 18.82 29.23 -22.96
CA GLY A 33 17.63 29.77 -22.31
C GLY A 33 16.35 29.50 -23.12
N GLY A 34 15.28 29.08 -22.44
CA GLY A 34 13.96 28.87 -23.07
C GLY A 34 13.77 27.54 -23.83
N THR A 35 14.82 26.72 -24.02
CA THR A 35 14.76 25.52 -24.88
C THR A 35 14.57 24.19 -24.13
N GLY A 36 14.38 24.19 -22.82
CA GLY A 36 14.29 22.96 -22.02
C GLY A 36 15.60 22.16 -21.96
N TYR A 37 15.52 20.85 -21.72
CA TYR A 37 16.68 19.94 -21.56
C TYR A 37 17.07 19.20 -22.86
N PHE A 38 16.57 19.64 -24.01
CA PHE A 38 16.72 18.94 -25.29
C PHE A 38 18.16 18.90 -25.78
N ASN A 39 18.93 19.96 -25.56
CA ASN A 39 20.35 20.02 -25.93
C ASN A 39 21.21 18.99 -25.19
N LEU A 40 20.89 18.71 -23.92
CA LEU A 40 21.56 17.69 -23.12
C LEU A 40 21.15 16.30 -23.59
N LYS A 41 19.85 16.07 -23.85
CA LYS A 41 19.40 14.81 -24.44
C LYS A 41 20.04 14.55 -25.80
N ALA A 42 20.09 15.55 -26.68
CA ALA A 42 20.70 15.43 -28.00
C ALA A 42 22.19 15.05 -27.93
N HIS A 43 22.92 15.52 -26.91
CA HIS A 43 24.28 15.06 -26.66
C HIS A 43 24.33 13.57 -26.30
N LEU A 44 23.44 13.09 -25.43
CA LEU A 44 23.36 11.68 -25.07
C LEU A 44 23.01 10.82 -26.30
N ASP A 45 22.01 11.24 -27.08
CA ASP A 45 21.60 10.57 -28.32
C ASP A 45 22.79 10.47 -29.31
N ALA A 46 23.63 11.51 -29.39
CA ALA A 46 24.74 11.57 -30.34
C ALA A 46 26.05 10.90 -29.88
N LYS A 47 26.31 10.83 -28.57
CA LYS A 47 27.61 10.38 -28.02
C LYS A 47 27.54 9.16 -27.12
N HIS A 48 26.35 8.75 -26.70
CA HIS A 48 26.16 7.71 -25.69
C HIS A 48 25.06 6.72 -26.11
N VAL A 49 25.34 5.91 -27.13
CA VAL A 49 24.43 4.83 -27.56
C VAL A 49 24.14 3.90 -26.38
N GLY A 50 22.86 3.61 -26.12
CA GLY A 50 22.44 2.75 -25.02
C GLY A 50 22.28 3.44 -23.64
N TYR A 51 22.40 4.78 -23.56
CA TYR A 51 22.19 5.49 -22.29
C TYR A 51 20.78 5.25 -21.70
N GLN A 52 19.78 4.98 -22.54
CA GLN A 52 18.40 4.73 -22.11
C GLN A 52 18.30 3.44 -21.29
N THR A 53 18.98 2.37 -21.72
CA THR A 53 19.03 1.10 -20.97
C THR A 53 19.75 1.27 -19.63
N SER A 54 20.77 2.12 -19.57
CA SER A 54 21.43 2.48 -18.29
C SER A 54 20.51 3.30 -17.38
N PHE A 55 19.67 4.16 -17.95
CA PHE A 55 18.68 4.94 -17.21
C PHE A 55 17.54 4.05 -16.68
N GLU A 56 17.04 3.12 -17.49
CA GLU A 56 15.99 2.17 -17.12
C GLU A 56 16.49 1.11 -16.12
N GLY A 57 17.70 0.59 -16.31
CA GLY A 57 18.35 -0.38 -15.40
C GLY A 57 18.80 0.21 -14.05
N SER A 58 18.86 1.54 -13.95
CA SER A 58 19.23 2.26 -12.72
C SER A 58 18.11 2.45 -11.71
N SER A 59 16.95 1.83 -11.94
CA SER A 59 15.80 1.80 -11.02
C SER A 59 16.19 1.36 -9.59
N GLY A 60 17.38 0.78 -9.39
CA GLY A 60 17.97 0.47 -8.09
C GLY A 60 18.71 1.60 -7.34
N ARG A 61 18.98 2.77 -7.94
CA ARG A 61 19.51 3.93 -7.17
C ARG A 61 18.35 4.73 -6.59
N LEU A 62 18.32 4.85 -5.26
CA LEU A 62 17.38 5.72 -4.53
C LEU A 62 17.31 7.10 -5.21
N LEU A 63 16.09 7.58 -5.43
CA LEU A 63 15.77 8.90 -5.99
C LEU A 63 16.54 10.05 -5.30
N GLN A 64 16.99 9.82 -4.06
CA GLN A 64 17.88 10.67 -3.28
C GLN A 64 19.23 10.96 -3.98
N SER A 65 19.81 10.00 -4.70
CA SER A 65 21.08 10.18 -5.42
C SER A 65 21.01 11.18 -6.58
N TYR A 66 19.79 11.53 -7.00
CA TYR A 66 19.51 12.53 -8.03
C TYR A 66 18.91 13.82 -7.46
N GLY A 67 18.88 13.97 -6.13
CA GLY A 67 18.35 15.15 -5.45
C GLY A 67 16.82 15.32 -5.52
N PHE A 68 16.06 14.29 -5.91
CA PHE A 68 14.60 14.36 -5.99
C PHE A 68 13.91 14.27 -4.63
N VAL A 69 14.57 13.68 -3.64
CA VAL A 69 14.02 13.47 -2.30
C VAL A 69 14.96 14.12 -1.30
N SER A 70 14.43 14.99 -0.46
CA SER A 70 15.21 15.65 0.58
C SER A 70 15.74 14.60 1.58
N LYS A 71 16.88 14.89 2.21
CA LYS A 71 17.46 13.99 3.21
C LYS A 71 16.51 13.77 4.38
N GLU A 72 15.75 14.79 4.73
CA GLU A 72 14.72 14.79 5.78
C GLU A 72 13.58 13.83 5.41
N ALA A 73 13.06 13.91 4.18
CA ALA A 73 12.00 13.01 3.71
C ALA A 73 12.47 11.54 3.67
N SER A 74 13.71 11.30 3.24
CA SER A 74 14.32 9.95 3.24
C SER A 74 14.46 9.39 4.66
N HIS A 75 14.96 10.20 5.60
CA HIS A 75 15.12 9.77 6.99
C HIS A 75 13.76 9.54 7.67
N LEU A 76 12.76 10.37 7.39
CA LEU A 76 11.40 10.16 7.88
C LEU A 76 10.81 8.85 7.35
N PHE A 77 10.99 8.55 6.07
CA PHE A 77 10.57 7.27 5.48
C PHE A 77 11.24 6.08 6.16
N GLN A 78 12.55 6.17 6.44
CA GLN A 78 13.29 5.11 7.14
C GLN A 78 12.79 4.91 8.58
N TRP A 79 12.45 5.99 9.30
CA TRP A 79 11.80 5.89 10.61
C TRP A 79 10.44 5.20 10.54
N ILE A 80 9.63 5.51 9.53
CA ILE A 80 8.32 4.86 9.33
C ILE A 80 8.49 3.37 9.00
N GLN A 81 9.42 3.05 8.10
CA GLN A 81 9.73 1.66 7.77
C GLN A 81 10.19 0.88 9.00
N TRP A 82 11.04 1.49 9.84
CA TRP A 82 11.44 0.91 11.11
C TRP A 82 10.22 0.61 12.01
N ILE A 83 9.35 1.59 12.22
CA ILE A 83 8.14 1.42 13.04
C ILE A 83 7.26 0.27 12.53
N ILE A 84 6.91 0.29 11.25
CA ILE A 84 5.94 -0.65 10.69
C ILE A 84 6.54 -2.05 10.58
N MET A 85 7.73 -2.18 9.98
CA MET A 85 8.33 -3.49 9.67
C MET A 85 8.85 -4.22 10.92
N ARG A 86 9.16 -3.49 11.99
CA ARG A 86 9.61 -4.08 13.27
C ARG A 86 8.53 -4.08 14.34
N ASN A 87 7.32 -3.60 14.03
CA ASN A 87 6.23 -3.45 14.99
C ASN A 87 6.66 -2.68 16.25
N MET A 88 7.37 -1.57 16.07
CA MET A 88 7.86 -0.75 17.18
C MET A 88 6.84 0.30 17.57
N ALA A 89 6.86 0.72 18.83
CA ALA A 89 6.01 1.81 19.27
C ALA A 89 6.41 3.13 18.62
N ILE A 90 5.43 3.98 18.27
CA ILE A 90 5.70 5.26 17.56
C ILE A 90 6.62 6.18 18.38
N HIS A 91 6.58 6.11 19.72
CA HIS A 91 7.41 6.93 20.60
C HIS A 91 8.90 6.61 20.52
N GLU A 92 9.29 5.46 19.97
CA GLU A 92 10.70 5.07 19.79
C GLU A 92 11.51 6.08 18.97
N VAL A 93 10.88 6.81 18.07
CA VAL A 93 11.56 7.84 17.26
C VAL A 93 12.00 9.06 18.09
N GLU A 94 11.43 9.20 19.29
CA GLU A 94 11.78 10.24 20.27
C GLU A 94 12.62 9.71 21.44
N ASP A 95 12.75 8.38 21.58
CA ASP A 95 13.58 7.78 22.62
C ASP A 95 15.05 8.19 22.49
N ALA A 96 15.67 8.46 23.64
CA ALA A 96 17.02 9.00 23.70
C ALA A 96 18.08 7.99 23.24
N LEU A 97 17.94 6.71 23.61
CA LEU A 97 18.87 5.65 23.23
C LEU A 97 18.70 5.31 21.74
N THR A 98 17.47 5.15 21.29
CA THR A 98 17.16 4.90 19.87
C THR A 98 17.70 6.01 18.98
N ARG A 99 17.58 7.28 19.39
CA ARG A 99 18.20 8.41 18.67
C ARG A 99 19.72 8.40 18.72
N ALA A 100 20.32 8.10 19.88
CA ALA A 100 21.78 8.06 20.02
C ALA A 100 22.43 6.96 19.17
N MET A 101 21.74 5.83 18.97
CA MET A 101 22.22 4.71 18.16
C MET A 101 21.91 4.87 16.66
N SER A 102 20.94 5.71 16.30
CA SER A 102 20.49 5.90 14.93
C SER A 102 21.39 6.86 14.15
N LYS A 103 21.61 6.58 12.86
CA LYS A 103 22.24 7.53 11.91
C LYS A 103 21.22 8.47 11.26
N LEU A 104 19.94 8.32 11.59
CA LEU A 104 18.85 9.12 11.03
C LEU A 104 18.75 10.46 11.75
N HIS A 105 18.24 11.47 11.04
CA HIS A 105 17.97 12.75 11.68
C HIS A 105 16.82 12.55 12.68
N PRO A 106 16.86 13.22 13.84
CA PRO A 106 15.76 13.17 14.80
C PRO A 106 14.44 13.62 14.16
N VAL A 107 13.37 12.87 14.40
CA VAL A 107 12.00 13.23 14.02
C VAL A 107 11.11 13.24 15.26
N THR A 108 9.93 13.83 15.13
CA THR A 108 8.95 13.84 16.21
C THR A 108 7.85 12.81 15.98
N VAL A 109 7.23 12.34 17.07
CA VAL A 109 6.03 11.50 17.02
C VAL A 109 4.94 12.18 16.19
N LYS A 110 4.79 13.50 16.33
CA LYS A 110 3.82 14.29 15.56
C LYS A 110 4.09 14.24 14.06
N ALA A 111 5.35 14.37 13.64
CA ALA A 111 5.72 14.30 12.23
C ALA A 111 5.47 12.90 11.64
N VAL A 112 5.83 11.86 12.40
CA VAL A 112 5.59 10.46 12.00
C VAL A 112 4.10 10.17 11.87
N LYS A 113 3.28 10.54 12.88
CA LYS A 113 1.83 10.36 12.85
C LYS A 113 1.19 11.02 11.62
N LYS A 114 1.51 12.29 11.37
CA LYS A 114 1.02 13.01 10.19
C LYS A 114 1.40 12.32 8.87
N CYS A 115 2.59 11.71 8.82
CA CYS A 115 3.01 10.96 7.64
C CYS A 115 2.28 9.63 7.50
N LEU A 116 2.09 8.89 8.61
CA LEU A 116 1.30 7.66 8.65
C LEU A 116 -0.17 7.90 8.23
N GLU A 117 -0.78 9.01 8.65
CA GLU A 117 -2.12 9.42 8.19
C GLU A 117 -2.16 9.60 6.67
N GLY A 118 -1.18 10.31 6.10
CA GLY A 118 -1.07 10.47 4.65
C GLY A 118 -0.81 9.16 3.91
N LEU A 119 -0.06 8.22 4.51
CA LEU A 119 0.15 6.88 3.96
C LEU A 119 -1.12 6.06 3.99
N ALA A 120 -1.88 6.09 5.09
CA ALA A 120 -3.17 5.41 5.21
C ALA A 120 -4.15 5.90 4.14
N ILE A 121 -4.25 7.22 3.89
CA ILE A 121 -5.08 7.78 2.81
C ILE A 121 -4.64 7.26 1.45
N LYS A 122 -3.32 7.27 1.16
CA LYS A 122 -2.81 6.79 -0.13
C LYS A 122 -3.04 5.30 -0.35
N VAL A 123 -2.86 4.48 0.69
CA VAL A 123 -3.17 3.06 0.66
C VAL A 123 -4.67 2.86 0.49
N GLY A 124 -5.50 3.65 1.16
CA GLY A 124 -6.96 3.65 1.01
C GLY A 124 -7.40 3.86 -0.43
N HIS A 125 -6.94 4.92 -1.09
CA HIS A 125 -7.23 5.17 -2.51
C HIS A 125 -6.69 4.11 -3.47
N LYS A 126 -5.62 3.41 -3.07
CA LYS A 126 -5.10 2.29 -3.85
C LYS A 126 -6.05 1.09 -3.73
N LEU A 127 -6.43 0.74 -2.50
CA LEU A 127 -7.38 -0.35 -2.21
C LEU A 127 -8.77 -0.08 -2.82
N GLU A 128 -9.24 1.17 -2.79
CA GLU A 128 -10.48 1.61 -3.47
C GLU A 128 -10.52 1.16 -4.94
N LYS A 129 -9.38 1.21 -5.64
CA LYS A 129 -9.27 0.81 -7.04
C LYS A 129 -9.09 -0.70 -7.20
N GLU A 130 -8.25 -1.31 -6.37
CA GLU A 130 -7.88 -2.73 -6.45
C GLU A 130 -9.05 -3.66 -6.08
N LEU A 131 -9.89 -3.30 -5.11
CA LEU A 131 -11.02 -4.13 -4.67
C LEU A 131 -12.05 -4.40 -5.78
N GLY A 132 -12.07 -3.58 -6.84
CA GLY A 132 -12.97 -3.75 -7.97
C GLY A 132 -14.45 -3.70 -7.58
N ARG A 133 -15.28 -4.50 -8.27
CA ARG A 133 -16.74 -4.58 -8.07
C ARG A 133 -17.21 -5.88 -7.42
N LEU A 134 -16.33 -6.85 -7.26
CA LEU A 134 -16.63 -8.13 -6.64
C LEU A 134 -15.39 -8.58 -5.87
N PHE A 135 -15.53 -8.60 -4.56
CA PHE A 135 -14.54 -9.11 -3.61
C PHE A 135 -15.32 -9.81 -2.51
N GLY A 136 -14.66 -10.38 -1.52
CA GLY A 136 -15.38 -10.69 -0.30
C GLY A 136 -14.61 -10.33 0.94
N LEU A 137 -15.24 -10.60 2.07
CA LEU A 137 -14.84 -10.10 3.35
C LEU A 137 -14.52 -11.24 4.31
N MET A 138 -13.38 -11.16 4.97
CA MET A 138 -13.04 -12.04 6.09
C MET A 138 -13.00 -11.20 7.36
N PHE A 139 -13.60 -11.66 8.44
CA PHE A 139 -13.53 -10.95 9.72
C PHE A 139 -13.19 -11.87 10.89
N ASP A 140 -12.49 -11.30 11.85
CA ASP A 140 -12.16 -11.93 13.13
C ASP A 140 -12.55 -11.00 14.28
N ARG A 141 -12.91 -11.58 15.41
CA ARG A 141 -13.40 -10.85 16.57
C ARG A 141 -12.69 -11.32 17.83
N TRP A 142 -12.30 -10.35 18.64
CA TRP A 142 -11.74 -10.62 19.95
C TRP A 142 -12.17 -9.57 20.94
N SER A 143 -11.98 -9.89 22.22
CA SER A 143 -12.29 -8.99 23.33
C SER A 143 -11.02 -8.73 24.11
N HIS A 144 -10.74 -7.48 24.42
CA HIS A 144 -9.62 -7.12 25.28
C HIS A 144 -10.01 -5.96 26.18
N ALA A 145 -9.77 -6.11 27.48
CA ALA A 145 -10.03 -5.09 28.50
C ALA A 145 -11.45 -4.47 28.44
N GLY A 146 -12.47 -5.31 28.18
CA GLY A 146 -13.88 -4.87 28.11
C GLY A 146 -14.27 -4.20 26.79
N VAL A 147 -13.40 -4.18 25.79
CA VAL A 147 -13.69 -3.68 24.45
C VAL A 147 -13.72 -4.85 23.46
N HIS A 148 -14.77 -4.93 22.66
CA HIS A 148 -14.88 -5.87 21.54
C HIS A 148 -14.29 -5.24 20.30
N TYR A 149 -13.39 -5.94 19.63
CA TYR A 149 -12.75 -5.51 18.41
C TYR A 149 -13.17 -6.41 17.25
N VAL A 150 -13.24 -5.81 16.07
CA VAL A 150 -13.48 -6.53 14.83
C VAL A 150 -12.36 -6.17 13.86
N ALA A 151 -11.60 -7.16 13.40
CA ALA A 151 -10.75 -6.99 12.23
C ALA A 151 -11.56 -7.38 10.99
N LEU A 152 -11.61 -6.48 10.00
CA LEU A 152 -12.23 -6.73 8.71
C LEU A 152 -11.15 -6.70 7.63
N PHE A 153 -11.04 -7.79 6.89
CA PHE A 153 -10.16 -7.96 5.74
C PHE A 153 -11.02 -8.06 4.49
N ALA A 154 -10.49 -7.57 3.37
CA ALA A 154 -10.97 -7.98 2.06
C ALA A 154 -10.16 -9.17 1.58
N PHE A 155 -10.74 -9.96 0.69
CA PHE A 155 -10.02 -10.90 -0.15
C PHE A 155 -10.47 -10.71 -1.61
N TYR A 156 -9.51 -10.68 -2.51
CA TYR A 156 -9.73 -10.61 -3.95
C TYR A 156 -8.55 -11.21 -4.69
N GLU A 157 -8.76 -11.56 -5.95
CA GLU A 157 -7.74 -12.09 -6.84
C GLU A 157 -7.43 -11.07 -7.93
N GLU A 158 -6.14 -10.84 -8.16
CA GLU A 158 -5.62 -9.99 -9.24
C GLU A 158 -4.40 -10.71 -9.85
N ASP A 159 -4.42 -10.92 -11.17
CA ASP A 159 -3.35 -11.57 -11.94
C ASP A 159 -2.88 -12.94 -11.39
N GLY A 160 -3.83 -13.77 -10.97
CA GLY A 160 -3.61 -15.10 -10.37
C GLY A 160 -3.09 -15.05 -8.94
N LYS A 161 -3.03 -13.88 -8.32
CA LYS A 161 -2.52 -13.70 -6.95
C LYS A 161 -3.67 -13.34 -6.01
N LEU A 162 -3.71 -14.02 -4.87
CA LEU A 162 -4.64 -13.69 -3.79
C LEU A 162 -4.11 -12.50 -2.98
N HIS A 163 -4.96 -11.51 -2.76
CA HIS A 163 -4.70 -10.33 -1.95
C HIS A 163 -5.62 -10.33 -0.74
N VAL A 164 -5.08 -10.11 0.47
CA VAL A 164 -5.84 -10.13 1.73
C VAL A 164 -5.54 -8.89 2.60
N PRO A 165 -5.91 -7.67 2.15
CA PRO A 165 -5.63 -6.46 2.93
C PRO A 165 -6.60 -6.30 4.11
N LEU A 166 -6.08 -5.79 5.22
CA LEU A 166 -6.89 -5.31 6.35
C LEU A 166 -7.58 -4.00 5.94
N LEU A 167 -8.91 -3.99 5.96
CA LEU A 167 -9.72 -2.80 5.70
C LEU A 167 -9.96 -1.96 6.95
N GLY A 168 -10.06 -2.59 8.11
CA GLY A 168 -10.33 -1.88 9.36
C GLY A 168 -10.17 -2.76 10.59
N LEU A 169 -9.83 -2.11 11.71
CA LEU A 169 -9.74 -2.72 13.03
C LEU A 169 -10.44 -1.85 14.09
N PRO A 170 -11.73 -1.49 13.91
CA PRO A 170 -12.43 -0.67 14.90
C PRO A 170 -12.89 -1.49 16.11
N PRO A 171 -13.06 -0.84 17.28
CA PRO A 171 -13.88 -1.38 18.35
C PRO A 171 -15.36 -1.37 17.94
N LEU A 172 -16.13 -2.34 18.43
CA LEU A 172 -17.58 -2.38 18.30
C LEU A 172 -18.20 -1.48 19.37
N ALA A 173 -19.02 -0.51 18.96
CA ALA A 173 -19.66 0.42 19.87
C ALA A 173 -20.64 -0.30 20.83
N ASP A 174 -20.72 0.20 22.06
CA ASP A 174 -21.74 -0.13 23.07
C ASP A 174 -21.83 -1.59 23.52
N GLY A 175 -20.83 -2.42 23.23
CA GLY A 175 -20.83 -3.85 23.60
C GLY A 175 -21.91 -4.69 22.90
N SER A 176 -22.68 -4.08 22.00
CA SER A 176 -23.75 -4.71 21.26
C SER A 176 -23.17 -5.61 20.17
N GLN A 177 -23.10 -6.91 20.43
CA GLN A 177 -22.64 -7.92 19.47
C GLN A 177 -23.76 -8.38 18.51
N THR A 178 -24.76 -7.52 18.24
CA THR A 178 -25.87 -7.86 17.35
C THR A 178 -25.43 -7.89 15.90
N ALA A 179 -26.15 -8.64 15.05
CA ALA A 179 -25.90 -8.67 13.62
C ALA A 179 -25.98 -7.26 12.99
N ASP A 180 -26.96 -6.45 13.39
CA ASP A 180 -27.13 -5.08 12.88
C ASP A 180 -25.94 -4.17 13.20
N ALA A 181 -25.34 -4.32 14.39
CA ALA A 181 -24.15 -3.56 14.77
C ALA A 181 -22.96 -3.93 13.87
N HIS A 182 -22.80 -5.21 13.53
CA HIS A 182 -21.75 -5.67 12.62
C HIS A 182 -22.01 -5.22 11.18
N ILE A 183 -23.25 -5.31 10.69
CA ILE A 183 -23.62 -4.83 9.34
C ILE A 183 -23.28 -3.34 9.21
N LYS A 184 -23.70 -2.52 10.18
CA LYS A 184 -23.40 -1.09 10.19
C LYS A 184 -21.90 -0.82 10.26
N LEU A 185 -21.15 -1.61 11.04
CA LEU A 185 -19.69 -1.50 11.10
C LEU A 185 -19.05 -1.77 9.73
N PHE A 186 -19.48 -2.84 9.05
CA PHE A 186 -18.94 -3.20 7.74
C PHE A 186 -19.30 -2.16 6.69
N GLU A 187 -20.55 -1.68 6.65
CA GLU A 187 -20.96 -0.59 5.76
C GLU A 187 -20.10 0.67 5.98
N ASN A 188 -19.85 1.04 7.24
CA ASN A 188 -18.99 2.18 7.56
C ASN A 188 -17.54 1.99 7.06
N ILE A 189 -16.97 0.80 7.23
CA ILE A 189 -15.61 0.51 6.75
C ILE A 189 -15.59 0.53 5.21
N LEU A 190 -16.54 -0.13 4.55
CA LEU A 190 -16.63 -0.18 3.09
C LEU A 190 -16.77 1.21 2.46
N ASN A 191 -17.55 2.10 3.08
CA ASN A 191 -17.72 3.48 2.63
C ASN A 191 -16.40 4.27 2.58
N VAL A 192 -15.41 3.93 3.42
CA VAL A 192 -14.07 4.56 3.36
C VAL A 192 -13.36 4.27 2.04
N TYR A 193 -13.67 3.13 1.41
CA TYR A 193 -13.07 2.67 0.16
C TYR A 193 -13.99 2.84 -1.05
N ASP A 194 -15.05 3.66 -0.93
CA ASP A 194 -16.09 3.81 -1.94
C ASP A 194 -16.64 2.45 -2.41
N LYS A 195 -16.95 1.59 -1.44
CA LYS A 195 -17.54 0.27 -1.66
C LYS A 195 -18.85 0.14 -0.92
N THR A 196 -19.69 -0.74 -1.44
CA THR A 196 -21.03 -1.03 -0.93
C THR A 196 -21.18 -2.52 -0.71
N LYS A 197 -22.16 -2.93 0.09
CA LYS A 197 -22.38 -4.35 0.43
C LYS A 197 -22.76 -5.22 -0.76
N ASP A 198 -23.36 -4.66 -1.81
CA ASP A 198 -23.67 -5.37 -3.07
C ASP A 198 -22.43 -5.79 -3.86
N MET A 199 -21.26 -5.21 -3.55
CA MET A 199 -19.97 -5.61 -4.13
C MET A 199 -19.31 -6.77 -3.37
N VAL A 200 -19.90 -7.19 -2.23
CA VAL A 200 -19.41 -8.29 -1.40
C VAL A 200 -20.04 -9.59 -1.89
N GLY A 201 -19.26 -10.44 -2.55
CA GLY A 201 -19.72 -11.73 -3.08
C GLY A 201 -19.86 -12.81 -2.03
N PHE A 202 -19.02 -12.80 -1.00
CA PHE A 202 -19.13 -13.71 0.14
C PHE A 202 -18.46 -13.14 1.39
N LEU A 203 -18.88 -13.67 2.54
CA LEU A 203 -18.41 -13.27 3.86
C LEU A 203 -17.93 -14.52 4.60
N VAL A 204 -16.72 -14.44 5.16
CA VAL A 204 -16.10 -15.48 5.97
C VAL A 204 -15.87 -14.90 7.35
N GLY A 205 -16.29 -15.60 8.39
CA GLY A 205 -16.11 -15.16 9.76
C GLY A 205 -15.82 -16.33 10.68
N ASP A 206 -15.32 -16.02 11.87
CA ASP A 206 -15.25 -17.00 12.95
C ASP A 206 -16.67 -17.54 13.26
N ASN A 207 -16.71 -18.81 13.64
CA ASN A 207 -17.93 -19.62 13.74
C ASN A 207 -18.79 -19.20 14.94
N CYS A 208 -19.46 -18.05 14.79
CA CYS A 208 -20.30 -17.50 15.82
C CYS A 208 -21.77 -17.58 15.46
N ASN A 209 -22.54 -17.93 16.47
CA ASN A 209 -23.99 -17.90 16.62
C ASN A 209 -24.69 -16.61 16.11
N THR A 210 -23.97 -15.51 15.85
CA THR A 210 -24.49 -14.27 15.24
C THR A 210 -24.61 -14.33 13.70
N ASN A 211 -24.13 -15.40 13.04
CA ASN A 211 -24.17 -15.57 11.57
C ASN A 211 -25.56 -15.95 10.99
N GLN A 212 -26.67 -15.60 11.69
CA GLN A 212 -28.05 -15.91 11.30
C GLN A 212 -28.78 -14.72 10.64
N SER A 213 -28.11 -13.94 9.78
CA SER A 213 -28.78 -12.92 8.96
C SER A 213 -29.15 -13.48 7.57
N SER A 214 -30.16 -12.91 6.91
CA SER A 214 -30.76 -13.45 5.67
C SER A 214 -29.78 -13.70 4.53
N LEU A 215 -28.77 -12.83 4.34
CA LEU A 215 -27.70 -13.00 3.36
C LEU A 215 -26.80 -14.22 3.67
N LEU A 216 -26.51 -14.44 4.96
CA LEU A 216 -25.79 -15.63 5.42
C LEU A 216 -26.68 -16.87 5.42
N SER A 217 -28.00 -16.75 5.42
CA SER A 217 -28.88 -17.92 5.28
C SER A 217 -28.82 -18.53 3.89
N GLU A 218 -28.73 -17.72 2.84
CA GLU A 218 -28.57 -18.20 1.45
C GLU A 218 -27.16 -18.76 1.24
N VAL A 219 -26.12 -18.08 1.75
CA VAL A 219 -24.74 -18.58 1.71
C VAL A 219 -24.56 -19.83 2.56
N ASN A 220 -25.17 -19.92 3.76
CA ASN A 220 -25.17 -21.14 4.57
C ASN A 220 -25.97 -22.26 3.91
N THR A 221 -27.08 -21.95 3.23
CA THR A 221 -27.85 -22.96 2.47
C THR A 221 -26.99 -23.52 1.34
N LEU A 222 -26.33 -22.65 0.57
CA LEU A 222 -25.37 -23.04 -0.47
C LEU A 222 -24.17 -23.82 0.11
N MET A 223 -23.62 -23.41 1.25
CA MET A 223 -22.52 -24.12 1.92
C MET A 223 -22.96 -25.49 2.45
N VAL A 224 -24.19 -25.63 2.94
CA VAL A 224 -24.80 -26.91 3.34
C VAL A 224 -25.04 -27.82 2.13
N GLU A 225 -25.49 -27.26 1.00
CA GLU A 225 -25.63 -27.99 -0.26
C GLU A 225 -24.27 -28.44 -0.82
N LEU A 226 -23.23 -27.60 -0.73
CA LEU A 226 -21.87 -27.90 -1.17
C LEU A 226 -21.16 -28.94 -0.27
N ARG A 227 -21.62 -29.12 0.97
CA ARG A 227 -21.17 -30.20 1.87
C ARG A 227 -21.76 -31.57 1.53
N GLN A 228 -22.76 -31.67 0.65
CA GLN A 228 -23.25 -32.97 0.19
C GLN A 228 -22.13 -33.69 -0.56
N GLU A 229 -21.92 -34.97 -0.27
CA GLU A 229 -20.76 -35.75 -0.74
C GLU A 229 -20.57 -35.68 -2.27
N ASN A 230 -21.66 -35.61 -3.02
CA ASN A 230 -21.64 -35.51 -4.49
C ASN A 230 -21.12 -34.14 -4.98
N ASN A 231 -21.48 -33.05 -4.31
CA ASN A 231 -21.09 -31.69 -4.69
C ASN A 231 -19.65 -31.38 -4.24
N TYR A 232 -19.27 -31.87 -3.07
CA TYR A 232 -17.90 -31.81 -2.58
C TYR A 232 -16.92 -32.57 -3.48
N ALA A 233 -17.31 -33.75 -3.96
CA ALA A 233 -16.50 -34.53 -4.90
C ALA A 233 -16.28 -33.81 -6.24
N GLU A 234 -17.28 -33.06 -6.72
CA GLU A 234 -17.16 -32.28 -7.95
C GLU A 234 -16.28 -31.04 -7.75
N LEU A 235 -16.45 -30.31 -6.64
CA LEU A 235 -15.67 -29.12 -6.31
C LEU A 235 -14.18 -29.43 -6.15
N LYS A 236 -13.85 -30.60 -5.58
CA LYS A 236 -12.47 -31.10 -5.42
C LYS A 236 -11.74 -31.34 -6.74
N LYS A 237 -12.47 -31.46 -7.86
CA LYS A 237 -11.85 -31.53 -9.20
C LYS A 237 -11.26 -30.18 -9.64
N HIS A 238 -11.71 -29.08 -9.04
CA HIS A 238 -11.39 -27.71 -9.47
C HIS A 238 -10.61 -26.90 -8.43
N THR A 239 -10.57 -27.33 -7.16
CA THR A 239 -9.84 -26.62 -6.09
C THR A 239 -9.40 -27.57 -4.97
N GLU A 240 -8.27 -27.26 -4.31
CA GLU A 240 -7.75 -27.99 -3.14
C GLU A 240 -8.38 -27.54 -1.81
N LEU A 241 -9.23 -26.50 -1.85
CA LEU A 241 -9.87 -25.95 -0.66
C LEU A 241 -11.04 -26.84 -0.19
N LEU A 242 -11.10 -27.06 1.13
CA LEU A 242 -12.17 -27.81 1.77
C LEU A 242 -13.29 -26.85 2.21
N PRO A 243 -14.58 -27.16 1.94
CA PRO A 243 -15.67 -26.45 2.57
C PRO A 243 -15.64 -26.73 4.08
N VAL A 244 -15.51 -25.68 4.89
CA VAL A 244 -15.64 -25.76 6.36
C VAL A 244 -17.10 -25.80 6.74
#